data_AF-A0A4U7BCA5-F1
#
_entry.id   AF-A0A4U7BCA5-F1
#
_cell.length_a   1.000
_cell.length_b   1.000
_cell.length_c   1.000
_cell.angle_alpha   90.00
_cell.angle_beta   90.00
_cell.angle_gamma   90.00
#
_symmetry.space_group_name_H-M   'P 1'
#
loop_
_entity.id
_entity.type
_entity.pdbx_description
1 polymer ?
#
loop_
_entity_poly.entity_id
_entity_poly.type
_entity_poly.pdbx_seq_one_letter_code
_entity_poly.pdbx_strand_id
1 'polypeptide(L)'
;MQTATRYLVDDYLWRFLSMDGFYMDPLFKLKLGTREQFDQACQVTPLAFAPGLSRQLHSLGPPPISFFYKLTPPMGKVWALYAHVMRKPGVKKSRVYFGIGTEQTEGVRVRIRQYKPGNHALPSMVRKAFREGWTIRYTGLVCWCPIPDPAHRPIVRILFKVIEAALSAMFYVQVKTVEDHLWEAFMPWTREQVEYGPLCSHSAVKEEVRSAHFHLSAEELEYLEEVRKEHRRLLMRGYGKTHHKKRLAEDPVGYRREKADTAMRSYNKDPIQGAAKQRTQKAKTRASGVHFCPTCNQNFDSPSALAKHERSNGHQDAVDAAAAGVTLTKSTVAIAGKAFADLVRTEKRHHCDDCDHPAASPAALKVHKQSKRHAVNVKRNQQLRAARLAASAAAAAEDAPSS
;
A
#
# COMPACT_ATOMS: atom_id res chain seq x y z
N MET A 1 -10.91 28.20 -10.45
CA MET A 1 -12.17 27.43 -10.38
C MET A 1 -12.39 26.74 -9.03
N GLN A 2 -11.38 26.10 -8.42
CA GLN A 2 -11.57 25.41 -7.13
C GLN A 2 -12.06 26.35 -6.00
N THR A 3 -11.56 27.59 -5.95
CA THR A 3 -11.98 28.59 -4.96
C THR A 3 -13.47 28.95 -5.06
N ALA A 4 -14.00 29.13 -6.28
CA ALA A 4 -15.42 29.45 -6.48
C ALA A 4 -16.33 28.27 -6.08
N THR A 5 -15.93 27.04 -6.44
CA THR A 5 -16.63 25.82 -5.99
C THR A 5 -16.63 25.73 -4.47
N ARG A 6 -15.53 26.12 -3.82
CA ARG A 6 -15.41 26.08 -2.36
C ARG A 6 -16.42 27.01 -1.69
N TYR A 7 -16.44 28.29 -2.06
CA TYR A 7 -17.38 29.25 -1.47
C TYR A 7 -18.84 28.85 -1.65
N LEU A 8 -19.19 28.37 -2.85
CA LEU A 8 -20.54 27.87 -3.11
C LEU A 8 -20.92 26.72 -2.17
N VAL A 9 -20.04 25.73 -2.04
CA VAL A 9 -20.29 24.59 -1.16
C VAL A 9 -20.38 25.08 0.28
N ASP A 10 -19.44 25.89 0.76
CA ASP A 10 -19.44 26.42 2.13
C ASP A 10 -20.74 27.16 2.46
N ASP A 11 -21.28 27.95 1.54
CA ASP A 11 -22.57 28.62 1.75
C ASP A 11 -23.75 27.65 1.81
N TYR A 12 -23.77 26.59 1.00
CA TYR A 12 -24.77 25.53 1.12
C TYR A 12 -24.66 24.80 2.47
N LEU A 13 -23.44 24.50 2.92
CA LEU A 13 -23.21 23.86 4.22
C LEU A 13 -23.65 24.74 5.38
N TRP A 14 -23.32 26.04 5.33
CA TRP A 14 -23.74 27.00 6.35
C TRP A 14 -25.26 27.11 6.41
N ARG A 15 -25.92 27.30 5.25
CA ARG A 15 -27.38 27.33 5.20
C ARG A 15 -27.98 26.04 5.75
N PHE A 16 -27.43 24.87 5.40
CA PHE A 16 -27.87 23.58 5.95
C PHE A 16 -27.72 23.50 7.48
N LEU A 17 -26.63 24.03 8.04
CA LEU A 17 -26.41 24.10 9.49
C LEU A 17 -27.34 25.07 10.20
N SER A 18 -27.70 26.19 9.55
CA SER A 18 -28.59 27.22 10.09
C SER A 18 -30.08 26.88 9.98
N MET A 19 -30.43 25.74 9.40
CA MET A 19 -31.81 25.32 9.28
C MET A 19 -32.40 24.88 10.62
N ASP A 20 -33.65 25.26 10.83
CA ASP A 20 -34.48 24.77 11.94
C ASP A 20 -35.40 23.63 11.49
N GLY A 21 -36.09 23.01 12.45
CA GLY A 21 -37.12 22.01 12.17
C GLY A 21 -36.65 20.57 12.02
N PHE A 22 -35.37 20.26 12.29
CA PHE A 22 -34.90 18.89 12.37
C PHE A 22 -33.88 18.66 13.49
N TYR A 23 -33.77 17.40 13.93
CA TYR A 23 -32.79 17.02 14.93
C TYR A 23 -31.38 16.99 14.33
N MET A 24 -30.46 17.66 15.02
CA MET A 24 -29.02 17.66 14.80
C MET A 24 -28.36 17.38 16.14
N ASP A 25 -27.32 16.54 16.17
CA ASP A 25 -26.55 16.32 17.40
C ASP A 25 -26.06 17.69 17.95
N PRO A 26 -26.27 17.98 19.24
CA PRO A 26 -25.96 19.30 19.80
C PRO A 26 -24.50 19.74 19.61
N LEU A 27 -23.57 18.82 19.43
CA LEU A 27 -22.15 19.15 19.24
C LEU A 27 -21.90 19.90 17.93
N PHE A 28 -22.72 19.68 16.90
CA PHE A 28 -22.63 20.47 15.66
C PHE A 28 -22.95 21.93 15.93
N LYS A 29 -24.07 22.22 16.62
CA LYS A 29 -24.44 23.60 17.01
C LYS A 29 -23.44 24.18 18.00
N LEU A 30 -22.87 23.39 18.90
CA LEU A 30 -21.87 23.88 19.85
C LEU A 30 -20.54 24.27 19.17
N LYS A 31 -20.12 23.53 18.14
CA LYS A 31 -18.79 23.70 17.53
C LYS A 31 -18.80 24.48 16.21
N LEU A 32 -19.94 24.53 15.52
CA LEU A 32 -20.14 25.21 14.24
C LEU A 32 -21.40 26.08 14.24
N GLY A 33 -21.88 26.50 15.41
CA GLY A 33 -23.17 27.19 15.55
C GLY A 33 -23.17 28.63 15.05
N THR A 34 -21.99 29.26 14.97
CA THR A 34 -21.83 30.60 14.40
C THR A 34 -21.11 30.54 13.05
N ARG A 35 -21.37 31.53 12.18
CA ARG A 35 -20.73 31.60 10.86
C ARG A 35 -19.22 31.69 11.00
N GLU A 36 -18.74 32.44 11.98
CA GLU A 36 -17.32 32.58 12.28
C GLU A 36 -16.67 31.24 12.66
N GLN A 37 -17.27 30.45 13.54
CA GLN A 37 -16.77 29.12 13.91
C GLN A 37 -16.75 28.17 12.70
N PHE A 38 -17.79 28.23 11.86
CA PHE A 38 -17.87 27.45 10.63
C PHE A 38 -16.77 27.85 9.63
N ASP A 39 -16.55 29.15 9.44
CA ASP A 39 -15.52 29.67 8.52
C ASP A 39 -14.11 29.32 9.02
N GLN A 40 -13.84 29.39 10.32
CA GLN A 40 -12.58 28.94 10.93
C GLN A 40 -12.33 27.44 10.67
N ALA A 41 -13.35 26.59 10.85
CA ALA A 41 -13.26 25.16 10.54
C ALA A 41 -13.00 24.92 9.03
N CYS A 42 -13.59 25.75 8.18
CA CYS A 42 -13.38 25.70 6.74
C CYS A 42 -11.96 26.10 6.34
N GLN A 43 -11.38 27.13 6.98
CA GLN A 43 -10.02 27.63 6.72
C GLN A 43 -8.95 26.58 7.02
N VAL A 44 -9.07 25.84 8.13
CA VAL A 44 -8.12 24.77 8.49
C VAL A 44 -8.28 23.49 7.66
N THR A 45 -9.25 23.45 6.74
CA THR A 45 -9.55 22.30 5.89
C THR A 45 -9.40 22.67 4.42
N PRO A 46 -8.24 22.44 3.77
CA PRO A 46 -8.07 22.75 2.34
C PRO A 46 -8.81 21.71 1.47
N LEU A 47 -10.13 21.83 1.35
CA LEU A 47 -10.97 20.94 0.54
C LEU A 47 -10.72 21.18 -0.95
N ALA A 48 -10.46 20.08 -1.64
CA ALA A 48 -10.61 19.96 -3.08
C ALA A 48 -11.94 19.27 -3.40
N PHE A 49 -12.46 19.53 -4.60
CA PHE A 49 -13.76 19.02 -5.06
C PHE A 49 -13.61 18.31 -6.40
N ALA A 50 -14.52 17.37 -6.64
CA ALA A 50 -14.60 16.67 -7.91
C ALA A 50 -14.81 17.65 -9.07
N PRO A 51 -14.14 17.43 -10.22
CA PRO A 51 -14.37 18.23 -11.41
C PRO A 51 -15.86 18.23 -11.80
N GLY A 52 -16.39 19.41 -12.10
CA GLY A 52 -17.79 19.58 -12.49
C GLY A 52 -18.80 19.70 -11.34
N LEU A 53 -18.39 19.55 -10.07
CA LEU A 53 -19.30 19.68 -8.94
C LEU A 53 -20.01 21.05 -8.91
N SER A 54 -19.27 22.15 -9.07
CA SER A 54 -19.87 23.50 -9.10
C SER A 54 -20.85 23.69 -10.25
N ARG A 55 -20.56 23.14 -11.42
CA ARG A 55 -21.50 23.15 -12.55
C ARG A 55 -22.77 22.39 -12.19
N GLN A 56 -22.64 21.26 -11.50
CA GLN A 56 -23.78 20.46 -11.09
C GLN A 56 -24.64 21.17 -10.05
N LEU A 57 -24.04 21.86 -9.09
CA LEU A 57 -24.76 22.60 -8.06
C LEU A 57 -25.54 23.80 -8.62
N HIS A 58 -25.09 24.39 -9.73
CA HIS A 58 -25.82 25.46 -10.44
C HIS A 58 -26.77 24.95 -11.53
N SER A 59 -26.82 23.64 -11.78
CA SER A 59 -27.69 23.06 -12.80
C SER A 59 -29.16 23.20 -12.38
N LEU A 60 -30.07 23.39 -13.35
CA LEU A 60 -31.51 23.32 -13.06
C LEU A 60 -31.99 21.87 -12.87
N GLY A 61 -31.27 20.90 -13.45
CA GLY A 61 -31.60 19.47 -13.35
C GLY A 61 -30.63 18.71 -12.43
N PRO A 62 -31.07 17.56 -11.88
CA PRO A 62 -30.23 16.73 -11.04
C PRO A 62 -29.04 16.15 -11.80
N PRO A 63 -28.00 15.68 -11.08
CA PRO A 63 -26.87 15.05 -11.73
C PRO A 63 -27.28 13.76 -12.45
N PRO A 64 -26.88 13.58 -13.71
CA PRO A 64 -27.06 12.29 -14.35
C PRO A 64 -26.16 11.25 -13.66
N ILE A 65 -26.50 9.96 -13.75
CA ILE A 65 -25.67 8.90 -13.15
C ILE A 65 -24.22 8.90 -13.70
N SER A 66 -24.02 9.41 -14.91
CA SER A 66 -22.71 9.54 -15.56
C SER A 66 -21.77 10.52 -14.84
N PHE A 67 -22.29 11.48 -14.07
CA PHE A 67 -21.49 12.35 -13.21
C PHE A 67 -20.66 11.53 -12.21
N PHE A 68 -21.29 10.56 -11.53
CA PHE A 68 -20.63 9.76 -10.51
C PHE A 68 -19.54 8.83 -11.07
N TYR A 69 -19.70 8.35 -12.31
CA TYR A 69 -18.68 7.56 -13.00
C TYR A 69 -17.45 8.37 -13.42
N LYS A 70 -17.58 9.71 -13.47
CA LYS A 70 -16.50 10.64 -13.81
C LYS A 70 -15.82 11.25 -12.58
N LEU A 71 -16.22 10.86 -11.37
CA LEU A 71 -15.55 11.31 -10.16
C LEU A 71 -14.08 10.88 -10.15
N THR A 72 -13.30 11.48 -9.27
CA THR A 72 -11.89 11.13 -9.16
C THR A 72 -11.74 9.83 -8.36
N PRO A 73 -11.01 8.80 -8.83
CA PRO A 73 -10.84 7.58 -8.06
C PRO A 73 -10.08 7.85 -6.74
N PRO A 74 -10.25 7.02 -5.70
CA PRO A 74 -9.56 7.18 -4.44
C PRO A 74 -8.05 7.22 -4.61
N MET A 75 -7.41 8.31 -4.18
CA MET A 75 -5.97 8.52 -4.30
C MET A 75 -5.33 8.85 -2.96
N GLY A 76 -4.04 8.51 -2.82
CA GLY A 76 -3.21 8.95 -1.70
C GLY A 76 -3.75 8.63 -0.30
N LYS A 77 -3.32 9.43 0.67
CA LYS A 77 -3.76 9.43 2.06
C LYS A 77 -4.54 10.71 2.32
N VAL A 78 -5.85 10.66 2.11
CA VAL A 78 -6.74 11.82 2.20
C VAL A 78 -7.95 11.49 3.05
N TRP A 79 -8.51 12.49 3.73
CA TRP A 79 -9.87 12.43 4.21
C TRP A 79 -10.81 12.84 3.08
N ALA A 80 -11.93 12.14 2.93
CA ALA A 80 -12.82 12.39 1.80
C ALA A 80 -14.27 11.99 2.07
N LEU A 81 -15.18 12.69 1.41
CA LEU A 81 -16.50 12.19 1.04
C LEU A 81 -16.36 11.40 -0.26
N TYR A 82 -16.76 10.14 -0.26
CA TYR A 82 -16.75 9.28 -1.44
C TYR A 82 -18.17 8.87 -1.82
N ALA A 83 -18.35 8.55 -3.10
CA ALA A 83 -19.56 7.97 -3.66
C ALA A 83 -19.30 6.54 -4.14
N HIS A 84 -20.18 5.61 -3.76
CA HIS A 84 -20.26 4.29 -4.40
C HIS A 84 -21.42 4.27 -5.38
N VAL A 85 -21.14 3.84 -6.62
CA VAL A 85 -22.18 3.53 -7.61
C VAL A 85 -22.36 2.01 -7.65
N MET A 86 -23.54 1.55 -7.28
CA MET A 86 -23.90 0.14 -7.28
C MET A 86 -24.81 -0.20 -8.46
N ARG A 87 -24.58 -1.37 -9.08
CA ARG A 87 -25.46 -1.95 -10.10
C ARG A 87 -25.81 -3.40 -9.80
N LYS A 88 -27.00 -3.78 -10.24
CA LYS A 88 -27.50 -5.16 -10.21
C LYS A 88 -27.82 -5.59 -11.65
N PRO A 89 -27.38 -6.77 -12.11
CA PRO A 89 -27.73 -7.29 -13.43
C PRO A 89 -29.25 -7.31 -13.65
N GLY A 90 -29.70 -6.92 -14.85
CA GLY A 90 -31.13 -6.84 -15.19
C GLY A 90 -31.88 -5.62 -14.64
N VAL A 91 -31.28 -4.83 -13.74
CA VAL A 91 -31.90 -3.62 -13.18
C VAL A 91 -31.31 -2.37 -13.85
N LYS A 92 -32.17 -1.59 -14.53
CA LYS A 92 -31.76 -0.37 -15.24
C LYS A 92 -31.26 0.73 -14.31
N LYS A 93 -31.95 0.94 -13.18
CA LYS A 93 -31.65 2.02 -12.22
C LYS A 93 -30.44 1.67 -11.35
N SER A 94 -29.40 2.53 -11.37
CA SER A 94 -28.24 2.39 -10.46
C SER A 94 -28.61 2.90 -9.06
N ARG A 95 -27.83 2.52 -8.04
CA ARG A 95 -27.97 3.07 -6.68
C ARG A 95 -26.68 3.79 -6.27
N VAL A 96 -26.82 4.89 -5.55
CA VAL A 96 -25.68 5.72 -5.11
C VAL A 96 -25.68 5.83 -3.60
N TYR A 97 -24.50 5.66 -3.01
CA TYR A 97 -24.24 5.83 -1.59
C TYR A 97 -23.14 6.88 -1.40
N PHE A 98 -23.34 7.81 -0.46
CA PHE A 98 -22.29 8.70 0.03
C PHE A 98 -21.80 8.24 1.40
N GLY A 99 -20.49 8.32 1.61
CA GLY A 99 -19.89 8.04 2.91
C GLY A 99 -18.64 8.87 3.12
N ILE A 100 -18.28 9.11 4.38
CA ILE A 100 -16.99 9.72 4.72
C ILE A 100 -15.96 8.68 5.15
N GLY A 101 -14.70 8.99 4.92
CA GLY A 101 -13.57 8.23 5.42
C GLY A 101 -12.51 9.14 6.03
N THR A 102 -12.51 9.22 7.36
CA THR A 102 -11.65 10.12 8.16
C THR A 102 -10.69 9.34 9.07
N GLU A 103 -10.16 8.20 8.62
CA GLU A 103 -9.18 7.42 9.38
C GLU A 103 -7.84 8.17 9.43
N GLN A 104 -7.16 8.13 10.56
CA GLN A 104 -6.05 9.04 10.88
C GLN A 104 -4.74 8.73 10.13
N THR A 105 -4.58 7.53 9.56
CA THR A 105 -3.31 7.04 9.01
C THR A 105 -3.34 6.88 7.48
N GLU A 106 -4.42 6.31 6.99
CA GLU A 106 -4.65 5.87 5.61
C GLU A 106 -5.92 6.52 5.02
N GLY A 107 -6.63 7.33 5.81
CA GLY A 107 -7.76 8.14 5.36
C GLY A 107 -8.90 7.31 4.81
N VAL A 108 -9.45 7.76 3.69
CA VAL A 108 -10.63 7.17 3.05
C VAL A 108 -10.43 5.73 2.59
N ARG A 109 -9.18 5.32 2.30
CA ARG A 109 -8.87 3.98 1.79
C ARG A 109 -9.21 2.87 2.78
N VAL A 110 -9.12 3.12 4.09
CA VAL A 110 -9.51 2.14 5.12
C VAL A 110 -10.99 1.85 5.01
N ARG A 111 -11.80 2.91 4.92
CA ARG A 111 -13.25 2.78 4.84
C ARG A 111 -13.69 2.10 3.54
N ILE A 112 -13.13 2.50 2.39
CA ILE A 112 -13.47 1.89 1.08
C ILE A 112 -13.13 0.40 1.05
N ARG A 113 -11.99 -0.03 1.62
CA ARG A 113 -11.62 -1.46 1.69
C ARG A 113 -12.60 -2.33 2.48
N GLN A 114 -13.40 -1.74 3.36
CA GLN A 114 -14.41 -2.45 4.14
C GLN A 114 -15.62 -2.84 3.29
N TYR A 115 -15.88 -2.17 2.15
CA TYR A 115 -17.03 -2.43 1.27
C TYR A 115 -16.88 -3.72 0.46
N LYS A 116 -17.03 -4.84 1.16
CA LYS A 116 -17.03 -6.19 0.61
C LYS A 116 -18.30 -6.93 1.07
N PRO A 117 -18.89 -7.80 0.22
CA PRO A 117 -19.98 -8.67 0.64
C PRO A 117 -19.62 -9.43 1.93
N GLY A 118 -20.58 -9.54 2.85
CA GLY A 118 -20.40 -10.23 4.14
C GLY A 118 -19.82 -9.39 5.27
N ASN A 119 -19.36 -8.15 5.04
CA ASN A 119 -18.86 -7.32 6.13
C ASN A 119 -20.00 -6.73 6.99
N HIS A 120 -19.95 -6.96 8.31
CA HIS A 120 -20.94 -6.46 9.27
C HIS A 120 -20.80 -4.96 9.57
N ALA A 121 -19.65 -4.35 9.31
CA ALA A 121 -19.40 -2.91 9.57
C ALA A 121 -19.94 -1.97 8.47
N LEU A 122 -20.72 -2.50 7.52
CA LEU A 122 -21.31 -1.75 6.41
C LEU A 122 -22.58 -1.00 6.84
N PRO A 123 -22.89 0.16 6.22
CA PRO A 123 -24.20 0.78 6.32
C PRO A 123 -25.31 -0.23 5.98
N SER A 124 -26.41 -0.19 6.73
CA SER A 124 -27.49 -1.20 6.65
C SER A 124 -28.04 -1.37 5.23
N MET A 125 -28.26 -0.27 4.53
CA MET A 125 -28.78 -0.24 3.16
C MET A 125 -27.77 -0.76 2.13
N VAL A 126 -26.47 -0.48 2.31
CA VAL A 126 -25.43 -1.05 1.44
C VAL A 126 -25.28 -2.55 1.67
N ARG A 127 -25.37 -3.00 2.93
CA ARG A 127 -25.38 -4.42 3.29
C ARG A 127 -26.59 -5.14 2.69
N LYS A 128 -27.78 -4.52 2.78
CA LYS A 128 -29.00 -5.01 2.13
C LYS A 128 -28.82 -5.10 0.62
N ALA A 129 -28.24 -4.08 -0.02
CA ALA A 129 -27.95 -4.08 -1.44
C ALA A 129 -27.01 -5.24 -1.84
N PHE A 130 -25.93 -5.50 -1.10
CA PHE A 130 -25.08 -6.67 -1.38
C PHE A 130 -25.85 -8.00 -1.31
N ARG A 131 -26.70 -8.20 -0.31
CA ARG A 131 -27.56 -9.40 -0.19
C ARG A 131 -28.54 -9.54 -1.35
N GLU A 132 -29.02 -8.42 -1.88
CA GLU A 132 -29.91 -8.37 -3.04
C GLU A 132 -29.16 -8.58 -4.39
N GLY A 133 -27.86 -8.86 -4.38
CA GLY A 133 -27.06 -9.08 -5.59
C GLY A 133 -26.56 -7.80 -6.27
N TRP A 134 -26.59 -6.66 -5.58
CA TRP A 134 -25.95 -5.44 -6.06
C TRP A 134 -24.43 -5.53 -5.89
N THR A 135 -23.69 -4.94 -6.83
CA THR A 135 -22.23 -4.87 -6.82
C THR A 135 -21.78 -3.42 -6.96
N ILE A 136 -20.72 -3.04 -6.25
CA ILE A 136 -20.09 -1.72 -6.45
C ILE A 136 -19.38 -1.75 -7.80
N ARG A 137 -19.80 -0.91 -8.73
CA ARG A 137 -19.18 -0.75 -10.05
C ARG A 137 -18.15 0.36 -10.10
N TYR A 138 -18.35 1.40 -9.30
CA TYR A 138 -17.46 2.53 -9.26
C TYR A 138 -17.40 3.14 -7.87
N THR A 139 -16.22 3.65 -7.51
CA THR A 139 -16.01 4.44 -6.29
C THR A 139 -15.19 5.65 -6.67
N GLY A 140 -15.68 6.84 -6.33
CA GLY A 140 -14.98 8.09 -6.57
C GLY A 140 -15.13 9.07 -5.42
N LEU A 141 -14.26 10.08 -5.38
CA LEU A 141 -14.25 11.13 -4.37
C LEU A 141 -15.09 12.32 -4.84
N VAL A 142 -15.98 12.80 -3.98
CA VAL A 142 -16.81 13.99 -4.21
C VAL A 142 -16.09 15.25 -3.73
N CYS A 143 -15.51 15.17 -2.53
CA CYS A 143 -14.59 16.17 -1.99
C CYS A 143 -13.55 15.49 -1.09
N TRP A 144 -12.38 16.11 -0.93
CA TRP A 144 -11.29 15.55 -0.14
C TRP A 144 -10.32 16.62 0.35
N CYS A 145 -9.56 16.32 1.40
CA CYS A 145 -8.42 17.11 1.84
C CYS A 145 -7.29 16.18 2.30
N PRO A 146 -6.03 16.66 2.39
CA PRO A 146 -4.99 15.98 3.15
C PRO A 146 -5.48 15.61 4.55
N ILE A 147 -4.92 14.55 5.15
CA ILE A 147 -5.23 14.21 6.54
C ILE A 147 -4.86 15.41 7.42
N PRO A 148 -5.81 15.99 8.19
CA PRO A 148 -5.52 17.16 9.02
C PRO A 148 -4.54 16.86 10.14
N ASP A 149 -3.88 17.91 10.62
CA ASP A 149 -3.05 17.85 11.81
C ASP A 149 -3.85 17.39 13.04
N PRO A 150 -3.24 16.67 13.99
CA PRO A 150 -3.93 16.11 15.15
C PRO A 150 -4.86 17.09 15.87
N ALA A 151 -4.41 18.33 16.06
CA ALA A 151 -5.17 19.41 16.69
C ALA A 151 -6.49 19.75 15.96
N HIS A 152 -6.51 19.72 14.64
CA HIS A 152 -7.67 20.09 13.83
C HIS A 152 -8.60 18.91 13.53
N ARG A 153 -8.15 17.66 13.66
CA ARG A 153 -8.93 16.46 13.32
C ARG A 153 -10.33 16.40 13.94
N PRO A 154 -10.58 16.78 15.21
CA PRO A 154 -11.92 16.76 15.78
C PRO A 154 -12.89 17.67 15.01
N ILE A 155 -12.52 18.95 14.81
CA ILE A 155 -13.39 19.92 14.15
C ILE A 155 -13.58 19.60 12.67
N VAL A 156 -12.51 19.19 11.98
CA VAL A 156 -12.60 18.80 10.56
C VAL A 156 -13.48 17.56 10.38
N ARG A 157 -13.50 16.62 11.34
CA ARG A 157 -14.40 15.46 11.28
C ARG A 157 -15.87 15.86 11.41
N ILE A 158 -16.19 16.84 12.26
CA ILE A 158 -17.55 17.41 12.31
C ILE A 158 -17.88 18.02 10.96
N LEU A 159 -16.99 18.83 10.39
CA LEU A 159 -17.20 19.45 9.08
C LEU A 159 -17.47 18.40 7.98
N PHE A 160 -16.72 17.29 7.93
CA PHE A 160 -17.00 16.21 6.97
C PHE A 160 -18.37 15.55 7.17
N LYS A 161 -18.89 15.46 8.40
CA LYS A 161 -20.25 14.96 8.65
C LYS A 161 -21.32 15.94 8.18
N VAL A 162 -21.09 17.24 8.34
CA VAL A 162 -21.96 18.29 7.76
C VAL A 162 -21.96 18.19 6.24
N ILE A 163 -20.78 18.06 5.63
CA ILE A 163 -20.62 17.88 4.19
C ILE A 163 -21.36 16.64 3.70
N GLU A 164 -21.20 15.50 4.38
CA GLU A 164 -21.90 14.26 4.06
C GLU A 164 -23.41 14.44 4.11
N ALA A 165 -23.94 15.05 5.18
CA ALA A 165 -25.37 15.27 5.35
C ALA A 165 -25.95 16.20 4.29
N ALA A 166 -25.37 17.39 4.11
CA ALA A 166 -25.84 18.39 3.16
C ALA A 166 -25.80 17.84 1.72
N LEU A 167 -24.66 17.27 1.29
CA LEU A 167 -24.56 16.72 -0.05
C LEU A 167 -25.39 15.44 -0.22
N SER A 168 -25.62 14.66 0.84
CA SER A 168 -26.52 13.50 0.75
C SER A 168 -27.98 13.91 0.52
N ALA A 169 -28.40 15.01 1.14
CA ALA A 169 -29.72 15.61 0.97
C ALA A 169 -29.86 16.23 -0.43
N MET A 170 -28.93 17.11 -0.84
CA MET A 170 -28.97 17.81 -2.14
C MET A 170 -28.98 16.85 -3.34
N PHE A 171 -28.26 15.72 -3.25
CA PHE A 171 -28.18 14.72 -4.30
C PHE A 171 -29.22 13.60 -4.14
N TYR A 172 -30.10 13.65 -3.13
CA TYR A 172 -31.11 12.64 -2.83
C TYR A 172 -30.58 11.19 -2.74
N VAL A 173 -29.34 11.02 -2.27
CA VAL A 173 -28.73 9.68 -2.05
C VAL A 173 -29.14 9.07 -0.70
N GLN A 174 -29.78 9.86 0.16
CA GLN A 174 -30.48 9.39 1.36
C GLN A 174 -31.90 8.91 1.01
N VAL A 175 -32.38 7.88 1.71
CA VAL A 175 -33.79 7.45 1.64
C VAL A 175 -34.72 8.62 2.00
N LYS A 176 -35.92 8.65 1.43
CA LYS A 176 -36.92 9.69 1.73
C LYS A 176 -37.20 9.70 3.23
N THR A 177 -37.08 10.87 3.86
CA THR A 177 -37.47 11.07 5.26
C THR A 177 -38.49 12.18 5.38
N VAL A 178 -39.06 12.37 6.58
CA VAL A 178 -40.00 13.47 6.83
C VAL A 178 -39.35 14.83 6.65
N GLU A 179 -38.03 14.92 6.76
CA GLU A 179 -37.28 16.16 6.59
C GLU A 179 -37.01 16.53 5.12
N ASP A 180 -37.38 15.69 4.14
CA ASP A 180 -37.13 15.96 2.72
C ASP A 180 -37.64 17.34 2.27
N HIS A 181 -38.80 17.78 2.78
CA HIS A 181 -39.39 19.08 2.49
C HIS A 181 -38.50 20.26 2.91
N LEU A 182 -37.62 20.07 3.89
CA LEU A 182 -36.70 21.11 4.33
C LEU A 182 -35.59 21.34 3.30
N TRP A 183 -35.14 20.30 2.59
CA TRP A 183 -34.08 20.39 1.59
C TRP A 183 -34.58 20.72 0.18
N GLU A 184 -35.87 20.50 -0.11
CA GLU A 184 -36.48 20.85 -1.40
C GLU A 184 -36.34 22.35 -1.71
N ALA A 185 -36.24 23.20 -0.69
CA ALA A 185 -35.98 24.63 -0.86
C ALA A 185 -34.54 24.97 -1.32
N PHE A 186 -33.60 24.03 -1.23
CA PHE A 186 -32.18 24.27 -1.52
C PHE A 186 -31.80 24.03 -2.98
N MET A 187 -32.49 23.11 -3.64
CA MET A 187 -32.12 22.64 -4.97
C MET A 187 -33.25 22.91 -5.95
N PRO A 188 -32.92 23.24 -7.22
CA PRO A 188 -33.94 23.47 -8.24
C PRO A 188 -34.58 22.17 -8.77
N TRP A 189 -34.23 21.01 -8.18
CA TRP A 189 -34.75 19.70 -8.57
C TRP A 189 -35.30 18.92 -7.39
N THR A 190 -36.24 18.02 -7.66
CA THR A 190 -36.88 17.13 -6.70
C THR A 190 -36.29 15.72 -6.74
N ARG A 191 -36.65 14.90 -5.75
CA ARG A 191 -36.24 13.49 -5.67
C ARG A 191 -36.71 12.67 -6.86
N GLU A 192 -37.89 12.95 -7.40
CA GLU A 192 -38.49 12.20 -8.50
C GLU A 192 -37.69 12.37 -9.80
N GLN A 193 -36.95 13.47 -9.92
CA GLN A 193 -36.12 13.75 -11.09
C GLN A 193 -34.79 12.99 -11.07
N VAL A 194 -34.34 12.40 -9.95
CA VAL A 194 -33.04 11.69 -9.91
C VAL A 194 -33.11 10.29 -10.56
N GLU A 195 -32.15 10.02 -11.46
CA GLU A 195 -32.06 8.77 -12.23
C GLU A 195 -31.56 7.57 -11.41
N TYR A 196 -31.14 7.77 -10.17
CA TYR A 196 -30.54 6.74 -9.31
C TYR A 196 -31.31 6.58 -7.99
N GLY A 197 -31.13 5.43 -7.35
CA GLY A 197 -31.76 5.11 -6.06
C GLY A 197 -30.85 5.43 -4.87
N PRO A 198 -31.42 5.78 -3.71
CA PRO A 198 -30.64 6.09 -2.51
C PRO A 198 -30.09 4.84 -1.81
N LEU A 199 -29.01 5.02 -1.06
CA LEU A 199 -28.41 4.00 -0.18
C LEU A 199 -27.99 4.55 1.19
N CYS A 200 -28.11 5.84 1.47
CA CYS A 200 -27.90 6.37 2.82
C CYS A 200 -29.21 6.23 3.62
N SER A 201 -29.17 5.61 4.80
CA SER A 201 -30.38 5.36 5.60
C SER A 201 -30.81 6.55 6.46
N HIS A 202 -29.90 7.46 6.75
CA HIS A 202 -30.12 8.60 7.63
C HIS A 202 -29.10 9.71 7.32
N SER A 203 -29.32 10.89 7.89
CA SER A 203 -28.43 12.04 7.76
C SER A 203 -27.27 11.94 8.76
N ALA A 204 -26.05 12.22 8.30
CA ALA A 204 -24.82 12.06 9.09
C ALA A 204 -24.71 13.02 10.29
N VAL A 205 -25.51 14.10 10.31
CA VAL A 205 -25.57 15.03 11.47
C VAL A 205 -26.49 14.56 12.60
N LYS A 206 -27.23 13.47 12.38
CA LYS A 206 -27.98 12.76 13.43
C LYS A 206 -27.13 11.71 14.15
N GLU A 207 -25.96 11.39 13.60
CA GLU A 207 -25.03 10.45 14.22
C GLU A 207 -24.25 11.15 15.34
N GLU A 208 -24.09 10.45 16.45
CA GLU A 208 -23.24 10.89 17.56
C GLU A 208 -21.82 11.18 17.06
N VAL A 209 -21.35 12.39 17.30
CA VAL A 209 -19.94 12.72 17.11
C VAL A 209 -19.19 12.24 18.34
N ARG A 210 -18.37 11.19 18.19
CA ARG A 210 -17.53 10.68 19.28
C ARG A 210 -16.74 11.82 19.93
N SER A 211 -17.17 12.22 21.12
CA SER A 211 -16.82 13.47 21.79
C SER A 211 -15.46 13.45 22.50
N ALA A 212 -14.80 12.29 22.53
CA ALA A 212 -13.65 11.97 23.37
C ALA A 212 -12.40 12.85 23.18
N HIS A 213 -12.41 13.81 22.25
CA HIS A 213 -11.24 14.62 21.90
C HIS A 213 -11.50 16.12 21.87
N PHE A 214 -12.74 16.59 22.10
CA PHE A 214 -13.04 18.03 22.04
C PHE A 214 -12.67 18.81 23.30
N HIS A 215 -12.36 18.11 24.39
CA HIS A 215 -11.91 18.68 25.65
C HIS A 215 -10.38 18.70 25.77
N LEU A 216 -9.67 18.15 24.78
CA LEU A 216 -8.22 18.06 24.79
C LEU A 216 -7.60 19.27 24.11
N SER A 217 -6.45 19.72 24.61
CA SER A 217 -5.65 20.77 23.98
C SER A 217 -4.99 20.28 22.67
N ALA A 218 -4.43 21.21 21.89
CA ALA A 218 -3.68 20.86 20.68
C ALA A 218 -2.48 19.95 21.02
N GLU A 219 -1.74 20.28 22.08
CA GLU A 219 -0.57 19.53 22.56
C GLU A 219 -0.95 18.12 23.03
N GLU A 220 -2.08 17.98 23.74
CA GLU A 220 -2.59 16.67 24.17
C GLU A 220 -3.01 15.81 22.97
N LEU A 221 -3.61 16.40 21.94
CA LEU A 221 -3.98 15.70 20.70
C LEU A 221 -2.75 15.22 19.92
N GLU A 222 -1.69 16.02 19.88
CA GLU A 222 -0.41 15.64 19.28
C GLU A 222 0.27 14.51 20.05
N TYR A 223 0.33 14.63 21.38
CA TYR A 223 0.85 13.58 22.25
C TYR A 223 0.10 12.26 22.05
N LEU A 224 -1.23 12.29 22.01
CA LEU A 224 -2.04 11.09 21.74
C LEU A 224 -1.76 10.50 20.36
N GLU A 225 -1.47 11.30 19.34
CA GLU A 225 -1.10 10.79 18.02
C GLU A 225 0.25 10.06 18.06
N GLU A 226 1.25 10.59 18.77
CA GLU A 226 2.53 9.91 18.94
C GLU A 226 2.39 8.60 19.71
N VAL A 227 1.60 8.58 20.78
CA VAL A 227 1.26 7.36 21.52
C VAL A 227 0.58 6.33 20.59
N ARG A 228 -0.36 6.76 19.75
CA ARG A 228 -1.01 5.88 18.75
C ARG A 228 -0.04 5.37 17.70
N LYS A 229 0.87 6.21 17.20
CA LYS A 229 1.91 5.82 16.24
C LYS A 229 2.82 4.76 16.85
N GLU A 230 3.27 4.96 18.08
CA GLU A 230 4.13 3.99 18.77
C GLU A 230 3.39 2.69 19.07
N HIS A 231 2.14 2.76 19.55
CA HIS A 231 1.32 1.57 19.74
C HIS A 231 1.13 0.78 18.44
N ARG A 232 0.85 1.46 17.31
CA ARG A 232 0.79 0.81 15.99
C ARG A 232 2.12 0.16 15.61
N ARG A 233 3.26 0.82 15.86
CA ARG A 233 4.59 0.23 15.62
C ARG A 233 4.79 -1.05 16.44
N LEU A 234 4.43 -1.03 17.72
CA LEU A 234 4.51 -2.19 18.61
C LEU A 234 3.63 -3.35 18.14
N LEU A 235 2.36 -3.06 17.80
CA LEU A 235 1.46 -4.07 17.23
C LEU A 235 2.02 -4.68 15.95
N MET A 236 2.57 -3.85 15.05
CA MET A 236 3.13 -4.32 13.78
C MET A 236 4.41 -5.17 13.96
N ARG A 237 5.24 -4.89 14.98
CA ARG A 237 6.42 -5.72 15.31
C ARG A 237 6.03 -7.15 15.69
N GLY A 238 4.92 -7.33 16.39
CA GLY A 238 4.40 -8.64 16.80
C GLY A 238 3.54 -9.32 15.71
N TYR A 239 2.72 -8.53 15.02
CA TYR A 239 1.71 -9.04 14.09
C TYR A 239 2.31 -9.91 13.00
N GLY A 240 3.44 -9.51 12.41
CA GLY A 240 4.13 -10.30 11.37
C GLY A 240 4.52 -11.70 11.88
N LYS A 241 5.07 -11.79 13.09
CA LYS A 241 5.47 -13.08 13.69
C LYS A 241 4.25 -13.95 13.99
N THR A 242 3.22 -13.39 14.63
CA THR A 242 1.99 -14.11 14.97
C THR A 242 1.26 -14.58 13.73
N HIS A 243 1.13 -13.71 12.72
CA HIS A 243 0.52 -14.05 11.43
C HIS A 243 1.31 -15.16 10.71
N HIS A 244 2.65 -15.08 10.69
CA HIS A 244 3.49 -16.13 10.12
C HIS A 244 3.37 -17.46 10.85
N LYS A 245 3.35 -17.46 12.19
CA LYS A 245 3.14 -18.66 13.00
C LYS A 245 1.78 -19.28 12.74
N LYS A 246 0.71 -18.46 12.69
CA LYS A 246 -0.65 -18.91 12.40
C LYS A 246 -0.77 -19.53 11.01
N ARG A 247 -0.31 -18.82 9.96
CA ARG A 247 -0.33 -19.32 8.58
C ARG A 247 0.48 -20.62 8.42
N LEU A 248 1.64 -20.70 9.07
CA LEU A 248 2.47 -21.91 9.05
C LEU A 248 1.79 -23.09 9.76
N ALA A 249 0.98 -22.84 10.80
CA ALA A 249 0.22 -23.88 11.50
C ALA A 249 -1.01 -24.35 10.70
N GLU A 250 -1.70 -23.44 10.00
CA GLU A 250 -2.88 -23.75 9.18
C GLU A 250 -2.53 -24.52 7.90
N ASP A 251 -1.50 -24.09 7.17
CA ASP A 251 -1.06 -24.72 5.93
C ASP A 251 0.47 -24.61 5.78
N PRO A 252 1.23 -25.54 6.39
CA PRO A 252 2.68 -25.48 6.38
C PRO A 252 3.29 -25.53 4.97
N VAL A 253 2.69 -26.32 4.07
CA VAL A 253 3.23 -26.57 2.72
C VAL A 253 2.93 -25.40 1.79
N GLY A 254 1.67 -24.97 1.71
CA GLY A 254 1.27 -23.85 0.87
C GLY A 254 1.91 -22.55 1.32
N TYR A 255 2.04 -22.32 2.64
CA TYR A 255 2.72 -21.14 3.16
C TYR A 255 4.22 -21.12 2.83
N ARG A 256 4.93 -22.26 2.92
CA ARG A 256 6.35 -22.35 2.52
C ARG A 256 6.51 -22.11 1.01
N ARG A 257 5.61 -22.64 0.19
CA ARG A 257 5.58 -22.39 -1.26
C ARG A 257 5.36 -20.91 -1.57
N GLU A 258 4.36 -20.28 -0.95
CA GLU A 258 4.08 -18.84 -1.10
C GLU A 258 5.31 -17.98 -0.75
N LYS A 259 6.02 -18.33 0.31
CA LYS A 259 7.26 -17.64 0.72
C LYS A 259 8.40 -17.86 -0.26
N ALA A 260 8.57 -19.08 -0.79
CA ALA A 260 9.55 -19.36 -1.83
C ALA A 260 9.25 -18.57 -3.11
N ASP A 261 7.98 -18.55 -3.55
CA ASP A 261 7.54 -17.82 -4.73
C ASP A 261 7.76 -16.31 -4.56
N THR A 262 7.44 -15.77 -3.38
CA THR A 262 7.68 -14.34 -3.07
C THR A 262 9.17 -14.01 -3.09
N ALA A 263 10.01 -14.88 -2.51
CA ALA A 263 11.46 -14.71 -2.54
C ALA A 263 12.01 -14.76 -3.98
N MET A 264 11.50 -15.68 -4.81
CA MET A 264 11.86 -15.79 -6.23
C MET A 264 11.42 -14.56 -7.03
N ARG A 265 10.20 -14.05 -6.82
CA ARG A 265 9.74 -12.81 -7.46
C ARG A 265 10.62 -11.62 -7.10
N SER A 266 10.99 -11.51 -5.82
CA SER A 266 11.90 -10.45 -5.37
C SER A 266 13.29 -10.59 -5.98
N TYR A 267 13.82 -11.81 -6.11
CA TYR A 267 15.10 -12.08 -6.76
C TYR A 267 15.05 -11.75 -8.25
N ASN A 268 13.98 -12.13 -8.95
CA ASN A 268 13.84 -11.90 -10.39
C ASN A 268 13.64 -10.42 -10.75
N LYS A 269 13.13 -9.60 -9.82
CA LYS A 269 12.98 -8.15 -10.02
C LYS A 269 14.33 -7.45 -10.14
N ASP A 270 15.31 -7.89 -9.35
CA ASP A 270 16.71 -7.41 -9.43
C ASP A 270 17.66 -8.56 -9.07
N PRO A 271 18.11 -9.34 -10.08
CA PRO A 271 18.98 -10.49 -9.85
C PRO A 271 20.34 -10.12 -9.23
N ILE A 272 20.83 -8.89 -9.48
CA ILE A 272 22.13 -8.44 -8.98
C ILE A 272 22.03 -8.18 -7.48
N GLN A 273 21.03 -7.40 -7.05
CA GLN A 273 20.77 -7.17 -5.62
C GLN A 273 20.37 -8.46 -4.91
N GLY A 274 19.54 -9.29 -5.55
CA GLY A 274 19.15 -10.60 -5.02
C GLY A 274 20.36 -11.51 -4.75
N ALA A 275 21.28 -11.61 -5.71
CA ALA A 275 22.52 -12.38 -5.55
C ALA A 275 23.44 -11.77 -4.48
N ALA A 276 23.58 -10.45 -4.44
CA ALA A 276 24.35 -9.77 -3.40
C ALA A 276 23.80 -10.08 -2.00
N LYS A 277 22.50 -9.93 -1.80
CA LYS A 277 21.81 -10.26 -0.54
C LYS A 277 22.00 -11.71 -0.13
N GLN A 278 21.91 -12.65 -1.08
CA GLN A 278 22.15 -14.07 -0.81
C GLN A 278 23.60 -14.33 -0.39
N ARG A 279 24.58 -13.68 -1.02
CA ARG A 279 25.99 -13.78 -0.63
C ARG A 279 26.23 -13.28 0.78
N THR A 280 25.69 -12.10 1.12
CA THR A 280 25.80 -11.52 2.47
C THR A 280 25.17 -12.44 3.52
N GLN A 281 23.99 -13.00 3.23
CA GLN A 281 23.33 -13.93 4.15
C GLN A 281 24.15 -15.21 4.36
N LYS A 282 24.68 -15.81 3.28
CA LYS A 282 25.54 -17.00 3.37
C LYS A 282 26.83 -16.72 4.16
N ALA A 283 27.45 -15.56 3.94
CA ALA A 283 28.64 -15.16 4.68
C ALA A 283 28.34 -14.99 6.18
N LYS A 284 27.21 -14.35 6.53
CA LYS A 284 26.74 -14.22 7.91
C LYS A 284 26.49 -15.58 8.56
N THR A 285 25.82 -16.51 7.88
CA THR A 285 25.57 -17.86 8.40
C THR A 285 26.87 -18.63 8.66
N ARG A 286 27.87 -18.53 7.77
CA ARG A 286 29.19 -19.13 7.98
C ARG A 286 29.92 -18.50 9.17
N ALA A 287 29.88 -17.17 9.29
CA ALA A 287 30.52 -16.47 10.40
C ALA A 287 29.89 -16.82 11.76
N SER A 288 28.58 -17.05 11.81
CA SER A 288 27.89 -17.45 13.05
C SER A 288 28.10 -18.91 13.45
N GLY A 289 28.72 -19.75 12.60
CA GLY A 289 28.96 -21.17 12.92
C GLY A 289 27.70 -22.02 13.14
N VAL A 290 26.54 -21.58 12.62
CA VAL A 290 25.25 -22.26 12.84
C VAL A 290 25.23 -23.67 12.24
N HIS A 291 25.99 -23.89 11.18
CA HIS A 291 26.19 -25.20 10.56
C HIS A 291 27.67 -25.53 10.60
N PHE A 292 28.15 -26.00 11.74
CA PHE A 292 29.56 -26.29 11.99
C PHE A 292 29.82 -27.80 12.03
N CYS A 293 30.89 -28.24 11.36
CA CYS A 293 31.40 -29.60 11.49
C CYS A 293 32.55 -29.62 12.51
N PRO A 294 32.40 -30.33 13.65
CA PRO A 294 33.43 -30.38 14.68
C PRO A 294 34.69 -31.13 14.22
N THR A 295 34.54 -32.24 13.49
CA THR A 295 35.67 -33.06 13.02
C THR A 295 36.60 -32.29 12.09
N CYS A 296 36.03 -31.55 11.14
CA CYS A 296 36.80 -30.81 10.14
C CYS A 296 37.01 -29.34 10.51
N ASN A 297 36.52 -28.91 11.67
CA ASN A 297 36.54 -27.52 12.15
C ASN A 297 36.13 -26.51 11.08
N GLN A 298 34.98 -26.75 10.41
CA GLN A 298 34.55 -25.97 9.26
C GLN A 298 33.09 -25.51 9.36
N ASN A 299 32.85 -24.23 9.04
CA ASN A 299 31.53 -23.63 8.96
C ASN A 299 30.93 -23.72 7.54
N PHE A 300 29.63 -24.00 7.46
CA PHE A 300 28.85 -24.12 6.23
C PHE A 300 27.73 -23.06 6.16
N ASP A 301 27.25 -22.78 4.96
CA ASP A 301 26.21 -21.76 4.74
C ASP A 301 24.77 -22.29 4.79
N SER A 302 24.60 -23.60 4.92
CA SER A 302 23.30 -24.28 4.93
C SER A 302 23.43 -25.68 5.52
N PRO A 303 22.34 -26.25 6.06
CA PRO A 303 22.35 -27.60 6.62
C PRO A 303 22.61 -28.66 5.54
N SER A 304 22.10 -28.46 4.32
CA SER A 304 22.35 -29.36 3.19
C SER A 304 23.82 -29.39 2.77
N ALA A 305 24.54 -28.28 2.89
CA ALA A 305 25.98 -28.23 2.61
C ALA A 305 26.79 -28.99 3.66
N LEU A 306 26.43 -28.88 4.94
CA LEU A 306 27.01 -29.67 6.03
C LEU A 306 26.74 -31.17 5.82
N ALA A 307 25.49 -31.57 5.60
CA ALA A 307 25.13 -32.97 5.35
C ALA A 307 25.77 -33.55 4.08
N LYS A 308 26.11 -32.71 3.09
CA LYS A 308 26.88 -33.16 1.92
C LYS A 308 28.36 -33.33 2.27
N HIS A 309 28.91 -32.44 3.10
CA HIS A 309 30.28 -32.55 3.58
C HIS A 309 30.48 -33.79 4.44
N GLU A 310 29.59 -34.06 5.39
CA GLU A 310 29.67 -35.23 6.29
C GLU A 310 29.62 -36.56 5.52
N ARG A 311 28.98 -36.59 4.34
CA ARG A 311 28.94 -37.78 3.47
C ARG A 311 30.11 -37.89 2.50
N SER A 312 31.05 -36.95 2.52
CA SER A 312 32.18 -36.96 1.60
C SER A 312 33.31 -37.86 2.12
N ASN A 313 34.02 -38.55 1.23
CA ASN A 313 35.16 -39.40 1.62
C ASN A 313 36.21 -38.61 2.41
N GLY A 314 36.49 -37.37 2.03
CA GLY A 314 37.45 -36.54 2.77
C GLY A 314 37.00 -36.17 4.19
N HIS A 315 35.70 -36.21 4.49
CA HIS A 315 35.23 -36.13 5.87
C HIS A 315 35.42 -37.47 6.59
N GLN A 316 35.10 -38.60 5.94
CA GLN A 316 35.33 -39.92 6.51
C GLN A 316 36.81 -40.16 6.85
N ASP A 317 37.72 -39.81 5.93
CA ASP A 317 39.16 -39.89 6.16
C ASP A 317 39.59 -39.04 7.37
N ALA A 318 38.96 -37.88 7.56
CA ALA A 318 39.21 -37.03 8.72
C ALA A 318 38.65 -37.59 10.02
N VAL A 319 37.51 -38.29 9.96
CA VAL A 319 36.95 -39.03 11.10
C VAL A 319 37.89 -40.18 11.49
N ASP A 320 38.33 -40.97 10.51
CA ASP A 320 39.19 -42.13 10.73
C ASP A 320 40.56 -41.71 11.29
N ALA A 321 41.15 -40.64 10.75
CA ALA A 321 42.40 -40.08 11.27
C ALA A 321 42.25 -39.50 12.68
N ALA A 322 41.15 -38.79 12.97
CA ALA A 322 40.87 -38.30 14.31
C ALA A 322 40.70 -39.44 15.31
N ALA A 323 40.05 -40.55 14.92
CA ALA A 323 39.94 -41.75 15.73
C ALA A 323 41.32 -42.43 15.99
N ALA A 324 42.23 -42.34 15.03
CA ALA A 324 43.62 -42.79 15.18
C ALA A 324 44.51 -41.82 15.99
N GLY A 325 43.97 -40.72 16.51
CA GLY A 325 44.74 -39.69 17.23
C GLY A 325 45.63 -38.81 16.34
N VAL A 326 45.47 -38.91 15.01
CA VAL A 326 46.26 -38.16 14.04
C VAL A 326 45.47 -36.94 13.58
N THR A 327 46.00 -35.74 13.87
CA THR A 327 45.40 -34.51 13.37
C THR A 327 45.78 -34.32 11.90
N LEU A 328 44.82 -34.49 10.98
CA LEU A 328 45.00 -34.12 9.57
C LEU A 328 45.08 -32.60 9.45
N THR A 329 46.28 -32.05 9.61
CA THR A 329 46.55 -30.68 9.19
C THR A 329 46.63 -30.66 7.66
N LYS A 330 45.95 -29.71 7.02
CA LYS A 330 46.12 -29.47 5.59
C LYS A 330 47.60 -29.22 5.36
N SER A 331 48.24 -30.02 4.50
CA SER A 331 49.66 -29.85 4.18
C SER A 331 49.97 -28.38 3.85
N THR A 332 51.09 -27.88 4.35
CA THR A 332 51.59 -26.52 4.07
C THR A 332 51.64 -26.24 2.57
N VAL A 333 51.93 -27.27 1.76
CA VAL A 333 51.91 -27.22 0.29
C VAL A 333 50.51 -26.97 -0.26
N ALA A 334 49.47 -27.59 0.31
CA ALA A 334 48.09 -27.38 -0.11
C ALA A 334 47.58 -25.98 0.27
N ILE A 335 48.01 -25.46 1.42
CA ILE A 335 47.72 -24.09 1.87
C ILE A 335 48.39 -23.08 0.93
N ALA A 336 49.69 -23.25 0.66
CA ALA A 336 50.46 -22.40 -0.24
C ALA A 336 49.91 -22.44 -1.67
N GLY A 337 49.56 -23.62 -2.18
CA GLY A 337 48.96 -23.79 -3.50
C GLY A 337 47.61 -23.07 -3.63
N LYS A 338 46.78 -23.10 -2.58
CA LYS A 338 45.52 -22.34 -2.56
C LYS A 338 45.77 -20.84 -2.52
N ALA A 339 46.69 -20.36 -1.67
CA ALA A 339 47.04 -18.95 -1.57
C ALA A 339 47.57 -18.41 -2.91
N PHE A 340 48.42 -19.17 -3.59
CA PHE A 340 48.90 -18.84 -4.93
C PHE A 340 47.77 -18.80 -5.96
N ALA A 341 46.88 -19.80 -5.97
CA ALA A 341 45.71 -19.81 -6.85
C ALA A 341 44.73 -18.66 -6.59
N ASP A 342 44.61 -18.20 -5.33
CA ASP A 342 43.85 -17.02 -4.97
C ASP A 342 44.52 -15.74 -5.50
N LEU A 343 45.83 -15.60 -5.32
CA LEU A 343 46.64 -14.49 -5.86
C LEU A 343 46.53 -14.38 -7.39
N VAL A 344 46.69 -15.50 -8.09
CA VAL A 344 46.58 -15.59 -9.56
C VAL A 344 45.21 -15.11 -10.04
N ARG A 345 44.14 -15.43 -9.30
CA ARG A 345 42.78 -14.98 -9.61
C ARG A 345 42.55 -13.51 -9.33
N THR A 346 43.08 -12.99 -8.22
CA THR A 346 42.97 -11.55 -7.88
C THR A 346 43.75 -10.68 -8.85
N GLU A 347 44.92 -11.13 -9.27
CA GLU A 347 45.75 -10.45 -10.28
C GLU A 347 45.26 -10.69 -11.72
N LYS A 348 44.19 -11.48 -11.90
CA LYS A 348 43.59 -11.82 -13.20
C LYS A 348 44.61 -12.36 -14.23
N ARG A 349 45.69 -13.03 -13.79
CA ARG A 349 46.76 -13.53 -14.68
C ARG A 349 46.25 -14.47 -15.77
N HIS A 350 45.19 -15.23 -15.47
CA HIS A 350 44.49 -16.05 -16.44
C HIS A 350 43.00 -15.70 -16.36
N HIS A 351 42.52 -14.82 -17.24
CA HIS A 351 41.11 -14.43 -17.28
C HIS A 351 40.50 -14.59 -18.67
N CYS A 352 39.18 -14.62 -18.73
CA CYS A 352 38.43 -14.76 -19.96
C CYS A 352 37.84 -13.41 -20.38
N ASP A 353 38.25 -12.87 -21.53
CA ASP A 353 37.83 -11.53 -21.99
C ASP A 353 36.32 -11.42 -22.28
N ASP A 354 35.69 -12.52 -22.69
CA ASP A 354 34.28 -12.55 -23.03
C ASP A 354 33.35 -12.46 -21.81
N CYS A 355 33.82 -12.93 -20.64
CA CYS A 355 32.98 -13.04 -19.43
C CYS A 355 33.63 -12.54 -18.14
N ASP A 356 34.83 -11.96 -18.22
CA ASP A 356 35.67 -11.47 -17.11
C ASP A 356 35.85 -12.51 -15.99
N HIS A 357 35.95 -13.79 -16.35
CA HIS A 357 36.13 -14.87 -15.38
C HIS A 357 37.61 -15.09 -15.06
N PRO A 358 38.07 -14.92 -13.80
CA PRO A 358 39.43 -15.26 -13.41
C PRO A 358 39.57 -16.76 -13.13
N ALA A 359 40.63 -17.37 -13.67
CA ALA A 359 40.99 -18.77 -13.50
C ALA A 359 42.32 -18.89 -12.73
N ALA A 360 42.47 -19.97 -11.96
CA ALA A 360 43.68 -20.24 -11.17
C ALA A 360 44.86 -20.77 -12.01
N SER A 361 44.61 -21.20 -13.24
CA SER A 361 45.62 -21.72 -14.16
C SER A 361 45.13 -21.65 -15.61
N PRO A 362 46.02 -21.75 -16.62
CA PRO A 362 45.64 -21.79 -18.03
C PRO A 362 44.74 -22.98 -18.37
N ALA A 363 44.99 -24.16 -17.77
CA ALA A 363 44.18 -25.35 -17.96
C ALA A 363 42.74 -25.13 -17.45
N ALA A 364 42.58 -24.49 -16.28
CA ALA A 364 41.27 -24.15 -15.74
C ALA A 364 40.52 -23.15 -16.64
N LEU A 365 41.23 -22.18 -17.23
CA LEU A 365 40.65 -21.25 -18.20
C LEU A 365 40.17 -21.96 -19.48
N LYS A 366 40.94 -22.93 -19.99
CA LYS A 366 40.55 -23.74 -21.15
C LYS A 366 39.26 -24.53 -20.89
N VAL A 367 39.18 -25.21 -19.74
CA VAL A 367 37.97 -25.93 -19.31
C VAL A 367 36.79 -24.97 -19.14
N HIS A 368 37.02 -23.78 -18.57
CA HIS A 368 36.00 -22.75 -18.45
C HIS A 368 35.40 -22.39 -19.82
N LYS A 369 36.25 -22.06 -20.81
CA LYS A 369 35.84 -21.66 -22.16
C LYS A 369 35.02 -22.75 -22.87
N GLN A 370 35.29 -24.02 -22.60
CA GLN A 370 34.56 -25.15 -23.18
C GLN A 370 33.23 -25.45 -22.48
N SER A 371 32.92 -24.80 -21.36
CA SER A 371 31.71 -25.11 -20.58
C SER A 371 30.45 -24.52 -21.20
N LYS A 372 29.32 -25.24 -21.11
CA LYS A 372 27.98 -24.73 -21.51
C LYS A 372 27.64 -23.41 -20.80
N ARG A 373 28.08 -23.25 -19.55
CA ARG A 373 27.86 -22.04 -18.76
C ARG A 373 28.60 -20.83 -19.32
N HIS A 374 29.81 -21.02 -19.84
CA HIS A 374 30.54 -19.97 -20.53
C HIS A 374 29.77 -19.48 -21.74
N ALA A 375 29.31 -20.37 -22.63
CA ALA A 375 28.51 -20.01 -23.80
C ALA A 375 27.26 -19.16 -23.45
N VAL A 376 26.53 -19.53 -22.39
CA VAL A 376 25.38 -18.74 -21.92
C VAL A 376 25.79 -17.36 -21.40
N ASN A 377 26.87 -17.27 -20.63
CA ASN A 377 27.37 -15.99 -20.09
C ASN A 377 27.87 -15.06 -21.20
N VAL A 378 28.56 -15.58 -22.21
CA VAL A 378 29.03 -14.81 -23.36
C VAL A 378 27.85 -14.20 -24.11
N LYS A 379 26.84 -15.02 -24.44
CA LYS A 379 25.62 -14.53 -25.09
C LYS A 379 24.91 -13.43 -24.28
N ARG A 380 24.76 -13.62 -22.97
CA ARG A 380 24.16 -12.62 -22.07
C ARG A 380 24.97 -11.32 -22.02
N ASN A 381 26.30 -11.41 -21.92
CA ASN A 381 27.16 -10.23 -21.87
C ASN A 381 27.16 -9.47 -23.19
N GLN A 382 27.12 -10.17 -24.33
CA GLN A 382 26.96 -9.56 -25.65
C GLN A 382 25.63 -8.79 -25.75
N GLN A 383 24.52 -9.39 -25.30
CA GLN A 383 23.22 -8.72 -25.24
C GLN A 383 23.24 -7.45 -24.36
N LEU A 384 23.89 -7.52 -23.18
CA LEU A 384 24.03 -6.36 -22.30
C LEU A 384 24.90 -5.25 -22.91
N ARG A 385 25.99 -5.61 -23.59
CA ARG A 385 26.85 -4.64 -24.30
C ARG A 385 26.05 -3.96 -25.43
N ALA A 386 25.30 -4.72 -26.22
CA ALA A 386 24.44 -4.18 -27.27
C ALA A 386 23.36 -3.23 -26.71
N ALA A 387 22.69 -3.61 -25.62
CA ALA A 387 21.69 -2.76 -24.97
C ALA A 387 22.28 -1.45 -24.43
N ARG A 388 23.50 -1.49 -23.87
CA ARG A 388 24.20 -0.28 -23.39
C ARG A 388 24.59 0.66 -24.53
N LEU A 389 25.08 0.11 -25.64
CA LEU A 389 25.39 0.90 -26.83
C LEU A 389 24.13 1.56 -27.40
N ALA A 390 23.02 0.82 -27.47
CA ALA A 390 21.74 1.36 -27.91
C ALA A 390 21.23 2.49 -26.98
N ALA A 391 21.31 2.30 -25.66
CA ALA A 391 20.93 3.34 -24.70
C ALA A 391 21.83 4.58 -24.78
N SER A 392 23.14 4.40 -24.96
CA SER A 392 24.08 5.52 -25.14
C SER A 392 23.82 6.27 -26.44
N ALA A 393 23.48 5.57 -27.53
CA ALA A 393 23.12 6.18 -28.81
C ALA A 393 21.80 6.96 -28.72
N ALA A 394 20.81 6.42 -28.00
CA ALA A 394 19.54 7.12 -27.75
C ALA A 394 19.74 8.41 -26.94
N ALA A 395 20.54 8.37 -25.87
CA ALA A 395 20.88 9.56 -25.09
C ALA A 395 21.62 10.61 -25.93
N ALA A 396 22.58 10.19 -26.76
CA ALA A 396 23.28 11.11 -27.66
C ALA A 396 22.38 11.74 -28.73
N ALA A 397 21.30 11.06 -29.14
CA ALA A 397 20.32 11.60 -30.08
C ALA A 397 19.37 12.63 -29.43
N GLU A 398 19.07 12.50 -28.14
CA GLU A 398 18.27 13.48 -27.38
C GLU A 398 19.04 14.79 -27.12
N ASP A 399 20.37 14.73 -27.01
CA ASP A 399 21.25 15.90 -26.83
C ASP A 399 21.61 16.61 -28.15
N ALA A 400 21.17 16.10 -29.31
CA ALA A 400 21.41 16.78 -30.58
C ALA A 400 20.51 18.04 -30.69
N PRO A 401 21.10 19.24 -30.89
CA PRO A 401 20.34 20.48 -30.91
C PRO A 401 19.31 20.47 -32.05
N SER A 402 18.05 20.72 -31.72
CA SER A 402 16.96 20.86 -32.69
C SER A 402 17.20 22.12 -33.52
N SER A 403 17.75 21.93 -34.72
CA SER A 403 18.01 22.97 -35.73
C SER A 403 16.73 23.49 -36.37
#